data_AF-A0A9X1VV12-F1
#
_entry.id   AF-A0A9X1VV12-F1
#
_cell.length_a   1.000
_cell.length_b   1.000
_cell.length_c   1.000
_cell.angle_alpha   90.00
_cell.angle_beta   90.00
_cell.angle_gamma   90.00
#
_symmetry.space_group_name_H-M   'P 1'
#
loop_
_entity.id
_entity.type
_entity.pdbx_description
1 polymer ?
#
loop_
_entity_poly.entity_id
_entity_poly.type
_entity_poly.pdbx_seq_one_letter_code
_entity_poly.pdbx_strand_id
1 'polypeptide(L)'
;MNFEKCDASEASDWVSSYRVGFTCTAGVIDGVCVKYTMYDSTYRLAYWLPHWFQVFRQGIERYRDAHDDGSGLRRASEDSRYAQQLPSRHPVHTLNNERPELTQEDYFMARDYFCVASLEVADLGSVFRTECEFVGGTRRVEVLPAYIAMNLCGALKASVDLSGLVAATPGGTA
;
A
#
# COMPACT_ATOMS: atom_id res chain seq x y z
N MET A 1 -9.84 8.01 27.06
CA MET A 1 -9.30 7.83 25.70
C MET A 1 -10.09 8.77 24.82
N ASN A 2 -9.57 9.98 24.61
CA ASN A 2 -10.26 11.00 23.83
C ASN A 2 -10.09 10.64 22.36
N PHE A 3 -11.19 10.32 21.69
CA PHE A 3 -11.23 10.37 20.23
C PHE A 3 -11.20 11.85 19.87
N GLU A 4 -9.99 12.37 19.67
CA GLU A 4 -9.84 13.65 18.98
C GLU A 4 -10.55 13.54 17.64
N LYS A 5 -11.35 14.56 17.39
CA LYS A 5 -12.23 14.68 16.25
C LYS A 5 -11.33 14.75 15.02
N CYS A 6 -11.12 13.65 14.32
CA CYS A 6 -10.44 13.66 13.02
C CYS A 6 -11.15 14.71 12.16
N ASP A 7 -10.40 15.71 11.73
CA ASP A 7 -10.91 16.64 10.74
C ASP A 7 -11.35 15.84 9.51
N ALA A 8 -12.50 16.19 8.95
CA ALA A 8 -13.08 15.42 7.84
C ALA A 8 -12.14 15.36 6.62
N SER A 9 -11.18 16.29 6.50
CA SER A 9 -10.12 16.23 5.49
C SER A 9 -9.09 15.15 5.80
N GLU A 10 -8.70 14.97 7.07
CA GLU A 10 -7.77 13.91 7.45
C GLU A 10 -8.40 12.55 7.18
N ALA A 11 -9.68 12.35 7.49
CA ALA A 11 -10.37 11.08 7.20
C ALA A 11 -10.42 10.74 5.69
N SER A 12 -10.40 11.74 4.80
CA SER A 12 -10.44 11.51 3.34
C SER A 12 -9.15 10.92 2.76
N ASP A 13 -8.04 11.02 3.49
CA ASP A 13 -6.75 10.46 3.11
C ASP A 13 -6.52 9.06 3.68
N TRP A 14 -7.43 8.56 4.51
CA TRP A 14 -7.29 7.24 5.12
C TRP A 14 -7.68 6.16 4.13
N VAL A 15 -6.82 5.15 4.04
CA VAL A 15 -7.02 3.97 3.20
C VAL A 15 -7.81 2.92 3.98
N SER A 16 -8.98 2.52 3.47
CA SER A 16 -9.79 1.46 4.06
C SER A 16 -9.41 0.08 3.53
N SER A 17 -8.98 0.01 2.27
CA SER A 17 -8.50 -1.22 1.63
C SER A 17 -7.66 -0.91 0.38
N TYR A 18 -7.06 -1.94 -0.21
CA TYR A 18 -6.25 -1.78 -1.42
C TYR A 18 -6.21 -3.03 -2.29
N ARG A 19 -5.76 -2.83 -3.53
CA ARG A 19 -5.32 -3.88 -4.45
C ARG A 19 -4.03 -3.44 -5.13
N VAL A 20 -3.07 -4.37 -5.26
CA VAL A 20 -1.82 -4.16 -5.98
C VAL A 20 -1.76 -5.09 -7.19
N GLY A 21 -1.28 -4.57 -8.31
CA GLY A 21 -0.92 -5.34 -9.49
C GLY A 21 0.50 -4.99 -9.94
N PHE A 22 1.22 -6.00 -10.43
CA PHE A 22 2.58 -5.85 -10.93
C PHE A 22 2.60 -6.02 -12.44
N THR A 23 3.39 -5.21 -13.13
CA THR A 23 3.78 -5.47 -14.52
C THR A 23 5.23 -5.87 -14.59
N CYS A 24 5.48 -6.91 -15.38
CA CYS A 24 6.80 -7.51 -15.47
C CYS A 24 7.15 -7.84 -16.92
N THR A 25 8.39 -7.54 -17.30
CA THR A 25 8.99 -7.92 -18.58
C THR A 25 10.20 -8.79 -18.27
N ALA A 26 10.23 -10.00 -18.84
CA ALA A 26 11.32 -10.95 -18.65
C ALA A 26 11.69 -11.23 -17.16
N GLY A 27 10.72 -11.21 -16.25
CA GLY A 27 10.95 -11.48 -14.83
C GLY A 27 11.50 -10.29 -14.03
N VAL A 28 11.41 -9.08 -14.56
CA VAL A 28 11.75 -7.83 -13.86
C VAL A 28 10.48 -7.00 -13.69
N ILE A 29 10.27 -6.41 -12.51
CA ILE A 29 9.16 -5.47 -12.28
C ILE A 29 9.43 -4.20 -13.09
N ASP A 30 8.53 -3.87 -14.01
CA ASP A 30 8.55 -2.61 -14.77
C ASP A 30 7.64 -1.56 -14.15
N GLY A 31 6.66 -1.99 -13.35
CA GLY A 31 5.75 -1.10 -12.68
C GLY A 31 4.85 -1.80 -11.66
N VAL A 32 4.36 -1.00 -10.74
CA VAL A 32 3.40 -1.44 -9.72
C VAL A 32 2.22 -0.48 -9.75
N CYS A 33 1.04 -1.03 -10.03
CA CYS A 33 -0.22 -0.30 -9.96
C CYS A 33 -0.89 -0.58 -8.63
N VAL A 34 -1.27 0.47 -7.91
CA VAL A 34 -1.99 0.38 -6.65
C VAL A 34 -3.31 1.11 -6.78
N LYS A 35 -4.38 0.44 -6.38
CA LYS A 35 -5.71 1.03 -6.24
C LYS A 35 -6.11 0.98 -4.78
N TYR A 36 -6.37 2.14 -4.21
CA TYR A 36 -6.84 2.32 -2.85
C TYR A 36 -8.34 2.55 -2.85
N THR A 37 -9.03 1.92 -1.92
CA THR A 37 -10.35 2.37 -1.46
C THR A 37 -10.10 3.27 -0.25
N MET A 38 -10.62 4.48 -0.31
CA MET A 38 -10.53 5.46 0.77
C MET A 38 -11.69 5.29 1.75
N TYR A 39 -11.58 5.83 2.96
CA TYR A 39 -12.65 5.76 3.98
C TYR A 39 -13.98 6.40 3.53
N ASP A 40 -13.93 7.37 2.62
CA ASP A 40 -15.12 7.98 2.00
C ASP A 40 -15.69 7.17 0.81
N SER A 41 -15.20 5.93 0.62
CA SER A 41 -15.55 5.01 -0.47
C SER A 41 -15.12 5.49 -1.87
N THR A 42 -14.30 6.54 -1.97
CA THR A 42 -13.67 6.92 -3.25
C THR A 42 -12.49 6.01 -3.57
N TYR A 43 -12.07 6.01 -4.84
CA TYR A 43 -10.88 5.29 -5.28
C TYR A 43 -9.75 6.24 -5.62
N ARG A 44 -8.52 5.86 -5.26
CA ARG A 44 -7.29 6.51 -5.72
C ARG A 44 -6.40 5.51 -6.42
N LEU A 45 -5.77 5.95 -7.50
CA LEU A 45 -4.80 5.17 -8.26
C LEU A 45 -3.42 5.78 -8.11
N ALA A 46 -2.40 4.91 -8.06
CA ALA A 46 -1.01 5.27 -8.15
C ALA A 46 -0.26 4.24 -9.01
N TYR A 47 0.61 4.73 -9.88
CA TYR A 47 1.53 3.90 -10.65
C TYR A 47 2.97 4.21 -10.23
N TRP A 48 3.64 3.21 -9.69
CA TRP A 48 5.01 3.31 -9.21
C TRP A 48 5.97 2.68 -10.20
N LEU A 49 6.96 3.46 -10.61
CA LEU A 49 8.15 2.94 -11.26
C LEU A 49 8.97 2.09 -10.27
N PRO A 50 9.87 1.21 -10.76
CA PRO A 50 10.54 0.24 -9.91
C PRO A 50 11.32 0.84 -8.74
N HIS A 51 11.94 2.01 -8.94
CA HIS A 51 12.65 2.72 -7.87
C HIS A 51 11.72 3.26 -6.78
N TRP A 52 10.55 3.83 -7.14
CA TRP A 52 9.56 4.26 -6.15
C TRP A 52 8.94 3.08 -5.41
N PHE A 53 8.70 1.98 -6.10
CA PHE A 53 8.32 0.73 -5.45
C PHE A 53 9.37 0.28 -4.43
N GLN A 54 10.67 0.41 -4.72
CA GLN A 54 11.72 0.11 -3.74
C GLN A 54 11.72 1.04 -2.54
N VAL A 55 11.53 2.35 -2.75
CA VAL A 55 11.40 3.32 -1.65
C VAL A 55 10.23 2.93 -0.74
N PHE A 56 9.06 2.68 -1.32
CA PHE A 56 7.88 2.24 -0.58
C PHE A 56 8.15 0.95 0.20
N ARG A 57 8.69 -0.07 -0.48
CA ARG A 57 8.96 -1.39 0.10
C ARG A 57 9.90 -1.30 1.29
N GLN A 58 11.01 -0.58 1.16
CA GLN A 58 11.95 -0.41 2.27
C GLN A 58 11.33 0.38 3.43
N GLY A 59 10.54 1.40 3.13
CA GLY A 59 9.83 2.18 4.15
C GLY A 59 8.84 1.34 4.94
N ILE A 60 8.01 0.57 4.25
CA ILE A 60 6.96 -0.23 4.89
C ILE A 60 7.53 -1.47 5.61
N GLU A 61 8.65 -2.03 5.13
CA GLU A 61 9.40 -3.07 5.83
C GLU A 61 9.98 -2.54 7.15
N ARG A 62 10.59 -1.34 7.14
CA ARG A 62 11.08 -0.70 8.38
C ARG A 62 9.96 -0.38 9.35
N TYR A 63 8.83 0.13 8.84
CA TYR A 63 7.63 0.35 9.65
C TYR A 63 7.17 -0.95 10.30
N ARG A 64 7.09 -2.04 9.52
CA ARG A 64 6.76 -3.36 10.07
C ARG A 64 7.74 -3.74 11.17
N ASP A 65 9.04 -3.70 10.94
CA ASP A 65 10.04 -4.13 11.92
C ASP A 65 10.01 -3.31 13.22
N ALA A 66 9.64 -2.03 13.16
CA ALA A 66 9.51 -1.16 14.33
C ALA A 66 8.22 -1.39 15.13
N HIS A 67 7.14 -1.84 14.48
CA HIS A 67 5.79 -1.95 15.07
C HIS A 67 5.26 -3.39 15.15
N ASP A 68 5.99 -4.39 14.68
CA ASP A 68 5.64 -5.82 14.77
C ASP A 68 5.96 -6.33 16.18
N ASP A 69 4.97 -6.24 17.07
CA ASP A 69 4.99 -6.86 18.40
C ASP A 69 4.69 -8.38 18.37
N GLY A 70 4.61 -8.98 17.18
CA GLY A 70 4.33 -10.40 16.97
C GLY A 70 2.85 -10.80 17.06
N SER A 71 1.92 -9.84 17.05
CA SER A 71 0.48 -10.09 17.24
C SER A 71 -0.31 -10.37 15.94
N GLY A 72 -1.61 -10.69 16.10
CA GLY A 72 -2.51 -11.31 15.13
C GLY A 72 -2.61 -10.64 13.75
N LEU A 73 -2.17 -9.39 13.57
CA LEU A 73 -2.10 -8.74 12.26
C LEU A 73 -1.10 -9.45 11.32
N ARG A 74 0.03 -9.93 11.85
CA ARG A 74 0.99 -10.74 11.08
C ARG A 74 0.36 -12.06 10.63
N ARG A 75 -0.28 -12.79 11.54
CA ARG A 75 -0.99 -14.04 11.24
C ARG A 75 -2.14 -13.84 10.25
N ALA A 76 -2.86 -12.72 10.34
CA ALA A 76 -3.92 -12.39 9.39
C ALA A 76 -3.39 -12.05 7.99
N SER A 77 -2.17 -11.52 7.90
CA SER A 77 -1.49 -11.29 6.62
C SER A 77 -0.90 -12.56 6.00
N GLU A 78 -0.51 -13.53 6.83
CA GLU A 78 0.16 -14.77 6.40
C GLU A 78 -0.81 -15.96 6.23
N ASP A 79 -1.94 -15.99 6.95
CA ASP A 79 -2.94 -17.05 6.91
C ASP A 79 -4.36 -16.50 6.69
N SER A 80 -4.90 -16.76 5.48
CA SER A 80 -6.26 -16.37 5.10
C SER A 80 -7.36 -17.04 5.93
N ARG A 81 -7.07 -18.17 6.59
CA ARG A 81 -8.01 -18.85 7.50
C ARG A 81 -8.04 -18.20 8.88
N TYR A 82 -6.94 -17.58 9.30
CA TYR A 82 -6.90 -16.81 10.54
C TYR A 82 -7.82 -15.59 10.46
N ALA A 83 -7.89 -14.93 9.29
CA ALA A 83 -8.81 -13.82 9.06
C ALA A 83 -10.29 -14.19 9.27
N GLN A 84 -10.69 -15.43 8.98
CA GLN A 84 -12.06 -15.92 9.17
C GLN A 84 -12.41 -16.17 10.65
N GLN A 85 -11.41 -16.32 11.51
CA GLN A 85 -11.57 -16.53 12.95
C GLN A 85 -11.58 -15.22 13.74
N LEU A 86 -11.33 -14.09 13.07
CA LEU A 86 -11.34 -12.77 13.70
C LEU A 86 -12.78 -12.28 13.93
N PRO A 87 -13.05 -11.51 15.01
CA PRO A 87 -14.35 -10.91 15.25
C PRO A 87 -14.87 -10.15 14.03
N SER A 88 -16.17 -10.16 13.78
CA SER A 88 -16.76 -9.50 12.59
C SER A 88 -16.46 -8.01 12.46
N ARG A 89 -16.18 -7.32 13.57
CA ARG A 89 -15.77 -5.90 13.61
C ARG A 89 -14.26 -5.69 13.45
N HIS A 90 -13.49 -6.75 13.22
CA HIS A 90 -12.04 -6.66 13.05
C HIS A 90 -11.70 -5.94 11.72
N PRO A 91 -10.75 -4.99 11.71
CA PRO A 91 -10.43 -4.19 10.51
C PRO A 91 -10.02 -5.00 9.27
N VAL A 92 -9.54 -6.23 9.46
CA VAL A 92 -9.25 -7.19 8.36
C VAL A 92 -10.50 -7.53 7.54
N HIS A 93 -11.69 -7.54 8.15
CA HIS A 93 -12.93 -7.74 7.39
C HIS A 93 -13.23 -6.54 6.50
N THR A 94 -13.01 -5.30 6.96
CA THR A 94 -13.10 -4.10 6.12
C THR A 94 -12.14 -4.18 4.93
N LEU A 95 -10.87 -4.51 5.18
CA LEU A 95 -9.87 -4.71 4.13
C LEU A 95 -10.30 -5.74 3.08
N ASN A 96 -10.97 -6.82 3.48
CA ASN A 96 -11.43 -7.87 2.58
C ASN A 96 -12.72 -7.50 1.84
N ASN A 97 -13.69 -6.91 2.54
CA ASN A 97 -15.02 -6.60 2.00
C ASN A 97 -15.00 -5.39 1.07
N GLU A 98 -14.13 -4.41 1.33
CA GLU A 98 -14.02 -3.19 0.55
C GLU A 98 -12.89 -3.26 -0.48
N ARG A 99 -12.26 -4.44 -0.67
CA ARG A 99 -11.12 -4.62 -1.56
C ARG A 99 -11.52 -4.23 -3.00
N PRO A 100 -10.84 -3.26 -3.63
CA PRO A 100 -11.19 -2.84 -4.97
C PRO A 100 -10.78 -3.92 -5.99
N GLU A 101 -11.52 -3.96 -7.09
CA GLU A 101 -11.06 -4.65 -8.29
C GLU A 101 -10.05 -3.76 -9.03
N LEU A 102 -8.96 -4.38 -9.49
CA LEU A 102 -7.96 -3.74 -10.32
C LEU A 102 -8.10 -4.27 -11.75
N THR A 103 -8.62 -3.44 -12.64
CA THR A 103 -8.89 -3.78 -14.04
C THR A 103 -7.73 -3.35 -14.95
N GLN A 104 -7.78 -3.78 -16.22
CA GLN A 104 -6.83 -3.33 -17.22
C GLN A 104 -6.97 -1.82 -17.53
N GLU A 105 -8.18 -1.28 -17.45
CA GLU A 105 -8.43 0.15 -17.61
C GLU A 105 -7.80 0.95 -16.47
N ASP A 106 -7.96 0.49 -15.22
CA ASP A 106 -7.30 1.10 -14.06
C ASP A 106 -5.78 1.15 -14.25
N TYR A 107 -5.20 0.11 -14.83
CA TYR A 107 -3.76 0.07 -15.12
C TYR A 107 -3.34 1.17 -16.11
N PHE A 108 -4.04 1.29 -17.25
CA PHE A 108 -3.70 2.32 -18.24
C PHE A 108 -3.91 3.72 -17.68
N MET A 109 -5.02 3.93 -16.96
CA MET A 109 -5.29 5.20 -16.28
C MET A 109 -4.20 5.55 -15.26
N ALA A 110 -3.79 4.59 -14.43
CA ALA A 110 -2.77 4.80 -13.43
C ALA A 110 -1.43 5.16 -14.08
N ARG A 111 -1.02 4.42 -15.12
CA ARG A 111 0.25 4.67 -15.81
C ARG A 111 0.28 6.02 -16.50
N ASP A 112 -0.82 6.42 -17.15
CA ASP A 112 -0.82 7.59 -18.02
C ASP A 112 -1.10 8.89 -17.24
N TYR A 113 -1.88 8.83 -16.14
CA TYR A 113 -2.29 10.03 -15.37
C TYR A 113 -1.81 10.06 -13.91
N PHE A 114 -1.51 8.90 -13.32
CA PHE A 114 -1.14 8.78 -11.91
C PHE A 114 0.24 8.13 -11.73
N CYS A 115 1.15 8.38 -12.69
CA CYS A 115 2.55 7.99 -12.57
C CYS A 115 3.24 8.86 -11.52
N VAL A 116 3.84 8.21 -10.54
CA VAL A 116 4.53 8.88 -9.42
C VAL A 116 5.89 9.40 -9.89
N ALA A 117 6.10 10.70 -9.71
CA ALA A 117 7.33 11.43 -9.97
C ALA A 117 8.21 11.55 -8.73
N SER A 118 7.63 11.62 -7.53
CA SER A 118 8.34 11.54 -6.25
C SER A 118 7.49 10.84 -5.19
N LEU A 119 8.15 10.09 -4.31
CA LEU A 119 7.49 9.39 -3.21
C LEU A 119 8.26 9.64 -1.91
N GLU A 120 7.55 10.16 -0.92
CA GLU A 120 8.00 10.22 0.46
C GLU A 120 7.18 9.27 1.32
N VAL A 121 7.83 8.63 2.29
CA VAL A 121 7.20 7.71 3.23
C VAL A 121 7.58 8.10 4.65
N ALA A 122 6.62 8.04 5.56
CA ALA A 122 6.83 8.38 6.97
C ALA A 122 6.13 7.39 7.89
N ASP A 123 6.86 6.97 8.92
CA ASP A 123 6.31 6.29 10.08
C ASP A 123 5.79 7.34 11.06
N LEU A 124 4.49 7.33 11.34
CA LEU A 124 3.82 8.22 12.28
C LEU A 124 3.26 7.44 13.49
N GLY A 125 3.83 6.27 13.80
CA GLY A 125 3.40 5.39 14.87
C GLY A 125 2.23 4.51 14.47
N SER A 126 0.99 4.97 14.73
CA SER A 126 -0.22 4.17 14.46
C SER A 126 -0.59 4.07 12.98
N VAL A 127 0.06 4.86 12.13
CA VAL A 127 -0.17 4.92 10.69
C VAL A 127 1.15 5.03 9.93
N PHE A 128 1.15 4.50 8.71
CA PHE A 128 2.20 4.69 7.71
C PHE A 128 1.70 5.67 6.66
N ARG A 129 2.38 6.80 6.49
CA ARG A 129 1.98 7.86 5.55
C ARG A 129 2.80 7.76 4.28
N THR A 130 2.14 7.84 3.14
CA THR A 130 2.78 8.08 1.84
C THR A 130 2.37 9.42 1.29
N GLU A 131 3.32 10.09 0.66
CA GLU A 131 3.10 11.34 -0.02
C GLU A 131 3.68 11.25 -1.42
N CYS A 132 2.79 11.27 -2.40
CA CYS A 132 3.12 11.12 -3.81
C CYS A 132 2.99 12.47 -4.51
N GLU A 133 4.01 12.84 -5.29
CA GLU A 133 3.87 13.81 -6.36
C GLU A 133 3.75 13.05 -7.69
N PHE A 134 2.76 13.38 -8.50
CA PHE A 134 2.55 12.78 -9.81
C PHE A 134 3.22 13.61 -10.90
N VAL A 135 3.56 12.98 -12.03
CA VAL A 135 4.14 13.66 -13.21
C VAL A 135 3.30 14.86 -13.67
N GLY A 136 1.97 14.81 -13.46
CA GLY A 136 1.06 15.93 -13.72
C GLY A 136 1.10 17.08 -12.71
N GLY A 137 2.04 17.08 -11.75
CA GLY A 137 2.24 18.12 -10.74
C GLY A 137 1.23 18.10 -9.57
N THR A 138 0.33 17.12 -9.54
CA THR A 138 -0.59 16.93 -8.41
C THR A 138 0.14 16.25 -7.26
N ARG A 139 -0.13 16.65 -6.02
CA ARG A 139 0.36 15.99 -4.81
C ARG A 139 -0.81 15.32 -4.07
N ARG A 140 -0.59 14.11 -3.56
CA ARG A 140 -1.56 13.38 -2.72
C ARG A 140 -0.87 12.75 -1.54
N VAL A 141 -1.66 12.57 -0.48
CA VAL A 141 -1.27 11.86 0.72
C VAL A 141 -2.20 10.65 0.87
N GLU A 142 -1.62 9.51 1.17
CA GLU A 142 -2.36 8.32 1.60
C GLU A 142 -1.89 7.93 3.00
N VAL A 143 -2.85 7.78 3.91
CA VAL A 143 -2.61 7.37 5.29
C VAL A 143 -3.05 5.93 5.43
N LEU A 144 -2.10 5.04 5.67
CA LEU A 144 -2.34 3.61 5.85
C LEU A 144 -2.38 3.32 7.35
N PRO A 145 -3.55 2.96 7.92
CA PRO A 145 -3.60 2.41 9.26
C PRO A 145 -2.65 1.22 9.41
N ALA A 146 -2.12 0.99 10.63
CA ALA A 146 -1.17 -0.09 10.89
C ALA A 146 -1.60 -1.44 10.29
N TYR A 147 -2.88 -1.83 10.41
CA TYR A 147 -3.37 -3.08 9.85
C TYR A 147 -3.34 -3.14 8.32
N ILE A 148 -3.54 -2.01 7.63
CA ILE A 148 -3.39 -1.89 6.17
C ILE A 148 -1.92 -1.97 5.80
N ALA A 149 -1.07 -1.22 6.48
CA ALA A 149 0.36 -1.17 6.21
C ALA A 149 1.00 -2.55 6.39
N MET A 150 0.68 -3.25 7.49
CA MET A 150 1.17 -4.61 7.75
C MET A 150 0.68 -5.62 6.71
N ASN A 151 -0.60 -5.57 6.34
CA ASN A 151 -1.13 -6.47 5.31
C ASN A 151 -0.47 -6.20 3.94
N LEU A 152 -0.27 -4.93 3.60
CA LEU A 152 0.36 -4.53 2.34
C LEU A 152 1.82 -4.97 2.30
N CYS A 153 2.58 -4.78 3.37
CA CYS A 153 3.94 -5.30 3.48
C CYS A 153 3.99 -6.82 3.22
N GLY A 154 3.11 -7.59 3.87
CA GLY A 154 2.99 -9.04 3.65
C GLY A 154 2.64 -9.40 2.21
N ALA A 155 1.66 -8.72 1.62
CA ALA A 155 1.22 -8.95 0.24
C ALA A 155 2.32 -8.62 -0.79
N LEU A 156 3.06 -7.52 -0.59
CA LEU A 156 4.16 -7.13 -1.47
C LEU A 156 5.30 -8.15 -1.40
N LYS A 157 5.68 -8.59 -0.19
CA LYS A 157 6.71 -9.61 0.01
C LYS A 157 6.34 -10.93 -0.66
N ALA A 158 5.12 -11.43 -0.41
CA ALA A 158 4.63 -12.65 -1.05
C ALA A 158 4.61 -12.56 -2.59
N SER A 159 4.26 -11.39 -3.13
CA SER A 159 4.22 -11.19 -4.59
C SER A 159 5.61 -11.18 -5.22
N VAL A 160 6.61 -10.58 -4.55
CA VAL A 160 8.01 -10.59 -4.98
C VAL A 160 8.58 -12.01 -4.90
N ASP A 161 8.36 -12.70 -3.78
CA ASP A 161 8.86 -14.06 -3.52
C ASP A 161 8.30 -15.08 -4.53
N LEU A 162 6.97 -15.08 -4.75
CA LEU A 162 6.30 -16.00 -5.69
C LEU A 162 6.72 -15.79 -7.13
N SER A 163 7.08 -14.55 -7.50
CA SER A 163 7.36 -14.19 -8.87
C SER A 163 8.86 -14.25 -9.20
N GLY A 164 9.73 -14.55 -8.21
CA GLY A 164 11.19 -14.54 -8.35
C GLY A 164 11.75 -13.20 -8.83
N LEU A 165 11.00 -12.11 -8.61
CA LEU A 165 11.28 -10.81 -9.20
C LEU A 165 12.43 -10.15 -8.45
N VAL A 166 13.54 -9.90 -9.15
CA VAL A 166 14.61 -9.06 -8.60
C VAL A 166 14.17 -7.61 -8.77
N ALA A 167 13.83 -7.00 -7.65
CA ALA A 167 13.78 -5.56 -7.55
C ALA A 167 15.13 -4.97 -8.00
N ALA A 168 15.16 -4.26 -9.12
CA ALA A 168 16.39 -3.64 -9.61
C ALA A 168 17.04 -2.80 -8.50
N THR A 169 18.28 -3.16 -8.14
CA THR A 169 19.07 -2.43 -7.15
C THR A 169 19.21 -0.98 -7.63
N PRO A 170 18.98 0.04 -6.79
CA PRO A 170 19.31 1.40 -7.18
C PRO A 170 20.83 1.47 -7.33
N GLY A 171 21.30 1.54 -8.58
CA GLY A 171 22.70 1.78 -8.91
C GLY A 171 23.06 3.20 -8.47
N GLY A 172 23.49 3.35 -7.22
CA GLY A 172 24.18 4.53 -6.75
C GLY A 172 25.62 4.50 -7.24
N THR A 173 25.92 5.27 -8.28
CA THR A 173 27.27 5.79 -8.51
C THR A 173 27.33 7.17 -7.87
N ALA A 174 28.02 7.25 -6.74
CA ALA A 174 28.64 8.46 -6.24
C ALA A 174 30.14 8.18 -6.07
#